data_AF-A0A940XC63-F1
#
_entry.id   AF-A0A940XC63-F1
#
_cell.length_a   1.000
_cell.length_b   1.000
_cell.length_c   1.000
_cell.angle_alpha   90.00
_cell.angle_beta   90.00
_cell.angle_gamma   90.00
#
_symmetry.space_group_name_H-M   'P 1'
#
loop_
_entity.id
_entity.type
_entity.pdbx_description
1 polymer ?
#
loop_
_entity_poly.entity_id
_entity_poly.type
_entity_poly.pdbx_seq_one_letter_code
_entity_poly.pdbx_strand_id
1 'polypeptide(L)'
;MLVEIQPYNDNTPVGSIIRERYLSGEKDKIESVFGNSLPQYFKEPSNYDNFEIFKKKAIDVSKRNRENDTEVKFIFNFLEEHWNSGNRFVINMESTLYTCTSCQGYFVYLKELAKQEGKILEIKMIANKRAEDTGTLKKLIK
;
A
#
# COMPACT_ATOMS: atom_id res chain seq x y z
N MET A 1 1.56 -4.07 -6.49
CA MET A 1 0.42 -3.14 -6.45
C MET A 1 0.86 -1.80 -7.05
N LEU A 2 0.11 -1.29 -8.03
CA LEU A 2 0.24 0.09 -8.52
C LEU A 2 -0.69 0.98 -7.72
N VAL A 3 -0.22 2.17 -7.33
CA VAL A 3 -0.99 3.15 -6.57
C VAL A 3 -0.88 4.50 -7.25
N GLU A 4 -2.02 5.16 -7.44
CA GLU A 4 -2.11 6.56 -7.84
C GLU A 4 -2.75 7.38 -6.73
N ILE A 5 -2.13 8.50 -6.35
CA ILE A 5 -2.59 9.39 -5.29
C ILE A 5 -2.76 10.79 -5.89
N GLN A 6 -3.96 11.34 -5.77
CA GLN A 6 -4.22 12.75 -6.05
C GLN A 6 -4.58 13.46 -4.73
N PRO A 7 -3.70 14.35 -4.24
CA PRO A 7 -4.04 15.22 -3.13
C PRO A 7 -4.87 16.41 -3.58
N TYR A 8 -5.70 16.90 -2.67
CA TYR A 8 -6.59 18.03 -2.83
C TYR A 8 -6.56 18.90 -1.56
N ASN A 9 -6.77 20.20 -1.77
CA ASN A 9 -7.27 21.12 -0.76
C ASN A 9 -8.74 21.39 -1.08
N ASP A 10 -9.61 20.80 -0.26
CA ASP A 10 -11.04 20.67 -0.45
C ASP A 10 -11.36 19.96 -1.77
N ASN A 11 -11.73 20.70 -2.81
CA ASN A 11 -12.05 20.18 -4.13
C ASN A 11 -11.03 20.58 -5.20
N THR A 12 -9.96 21.28 -4.81
CA THR A 12 -8.92 21.74 -5.75
C THR A 12 -7.73 20.78 -5.71
N PRO A 13 -7.35 20.15 -6.84
CA PRO A 13 -6.15 19.32 -6.90
C PRO A 13 -4.91 20.12 -6.51
N VAL A 14 -4.03 19.52 -5.72
CA VAL A 14 -2.74 20.11 -5.35
C VAL A 14 -1.62 19.20 -5.85
N GLY A 15 -0.63 19.78 -6.52
CA GLY A 15 0.50 19.04 -7.07
C GLY A 15 0.11 18.08 -8.21
N SER A 16 1.09 17.28 -8.63
CA SER A 16 0.92 16.24 -9.63
C SER A 16 0.38 14.94 -9.02
N ILE A 17 -0.29 14.12 -9.84
CA ILE A 17 -0.63 12.74 -9.47
C ILE A 17 0.66 11.98 -9.14
N ILE A 18 0.72 11.45 -7.92
CA ILE A 18 1.82 10.60 -7.45
C ILE A 18 1.53 9.17 -7.90
N ARG A 19 2.54 8.51 -8.47
CA ARG A 19 2.46 7.12 -8.92
C ARG A 19 3.53 6.27 -8.25
N GLU A 20 3.11 5.22 -7.57
CA GLU A 20 4.02 4.36 -6.80
C GLU A 20 3.72 2.88 -7.08
N ARG A 21 4.76 2.05 -7.02
CA ARG A 21 4.62 0.60 -7.17
C ARG A 21 5.19 -0.09 -5.96
N TYR A 22 4.39 -0.98 -5.39
CA TYR A 22 4.74 -1.74 -4.20
C TYR A 22 4.86 -3.22 -4.54
N LEU A 23 5.83 -3.89 -3.93
CA LEU A 23 5.98 -5.35 -3.97
C LEU A 23 5.91 -5.92 -2.55
N SER A 24 5.23 -7.07 -2.41
CA SER A 24 5.14 -7.77 -1.14
C SER A 24 6.41 -8.58 -0.90
N GLY A 25 6.76 -8.74 0.38
CA GLY A 25 7.94 -9.49 0.81
C GLY A 25 8.97 -8.62 1.53
N GLU A 26 9.86 -9.29 2.25
CA GLU A 26 11.01 -8.66 2.93
C GLU A 26 11.98 -8.09 1.90
N LYS A 27 12.54 -6.91 2.19
CA LYS A 27 13.45 -6.19 1.30
C LYS A 27 14.54 -7.09 0.72
N ASP A 28 15.32 -7.74 1.57
CA ASP A 28 16.46 -8.56 1.16
C ASP A 28 16.04 -9.73 0.25
N LYS A 29 14.89 -10.34 0.54
CA LYS A 29 14.34 -11.42 -0.29
C LYS A 29 13.93 -10.91 -1.66
N ILE A 30 13.30 -9.74 -1.72
CA ILE A 30 12.92 -9.13 -3.01
C ILE A 30 14.18 -8.72 -3.78
N GLU A 31 15.13 -8.04 -3.14
CA GLU A 31 16.36 -7.58 -3.78
C GLU A 31 17.16 -8.75 -4.36
N SER A 32 17.19 -9.90 -3.68
CA SER A 32 17.85 -11.11 -4.19
C SER A 32 17.26 -11.60 -5.53
N VAL A 33 15.97 -11.39 -5.78
CA VAL A 33 15.30 -11.74 -7.05
C VAL A 33 15.73 -10.79 -8.18
N PHE A 34 16.12 -9.56 -7.85
CA PHE A 34 16.52 -8.51 -8.81
C PHE A 34 18.04 -8.30 -8.89
N GLY A 35 18.85 -9.24 -8.41
CA GLY A 35 20.31 -9.11 -8.46
C GLY A 35 20.91 -8.21 -7.37
N ASN A 36 20.32 -8.23 -6.17
CA ASN A 36 20.72 -7.49 -4.97
C ASN A 36 20.47 -5.97 -5.03
N SER A 37 19.58 -5.52 -5.93
CA SER A 37 19.09 -4.15 -5.92
C SER A 37 17.66 -4.12 -6.44
N LEU A 38 16.75 -3.48 -5.70
CA LEU A 38 15.40 -3.29 -6.17
C LEU A 38 15.38 -2.21 -7.26
N PRO A 39 14.68 -2.43 -8.40
CA PRO A 39 14.51 -1.39 -9.40
C PRO A 39 13.86 -0.13 -8.82
N GLN A 40 14.39 1.05 -9.19
CA GLN A 40 13.96 2.35 -8.62
C GLN A 40 12.47 2.67 -8.79
N TYR A 41 11.78 2.02 -9.73
CA TYR A 41 10.35 2.22 -9.93
C TYR A 41 9.50 1.53 -8.85
N PHE A 42 10.07 0.67 -8.01
CA PHE A 42 9.42 0.16 -6.81
C PHE A 42 9.75 1.03 -5.60
N LYS A 43 8.72 1.29 -4.80
CA LYS A 43 8.80 2.06 -3.57
C LYS A 43 8.94 1.11 -2.39
N GLU A 44 9.95 1.37 -1.57
CA GLU A 44 10.14 0.76 -0.25
C GLU A 44 10.08 1.84 0.84
N PRO A 45 9.81 1.47 2.10
CA PRO A 45 9.92 2.38 3.24
C PRO A 45 11.29 3.06 3.30
N SER A 46 11.30 4.38 3.37
CA SER A 46 12.53 5.18 3.50
C SER A 46 13.13 5.10 4.91
N ASN A 47 12.30 4.87 5.92
CA ASN A 47 12.69 4.71 7.32
C ASN A 47 12.28 3.32 7.83
N TYR A 48 13.18 2.35 7.67
CA TYR A 48 12.90 0.97 8.07
C TYR A 48 12.75 0.80 9.59
N ASP A 49 13.43 1.58 10.42
CA ASP A 49 13.31 1.47 11.88
C ASP A 49 11.89 1.82 12.34
N ASN A 50 11.33 2.92 11.83
CA ASN A 50 9.93 3.28 12.09
C ASN A 50 8.97 2.29 11.45
N PHE A 51 9.30 1.77 10.27
CA PHE A 51 8.50 0.75 9.61
C PHE A 51 8.44 -0.55 10.43
N GLU A 52 9.53 -1.00 11.06
CA GLU A 52 9.58 -2.17 11.95
C GLU A 52 8.63 -2.01 13.15
N ILE A 53 8.49 -0.79 13.69
CA ILE A 53 7.56 -0.50 14.79
C ILE A 53 6.12 -0.48 14.27
N PHE A 54 5.90 0.17 13.12
CA PHE A 54 4.59 0.30 12.49
C PHE A 54 4.01 -1.08 12.14
N LYS A 55 4.80 -1.91 11.47
CA LYS A 55 4.38 -3.22 10.95
C LYS A 55 4.07 -4.22 12.06
N LYS A 56 4.72 -4.14 13.23
CA LYS A 56 4.42 -5.00 14.40
C LYS A 56 2.97 -4.87 14.90
N LYS A 57 2.31 -3.75 14.60
CA LYS A 57 0.89 -3.53 14.91
C LYS A 57 -0.06 -4.05 13.82
N ALA A 58 0.47 -4.43 12.66
CA ALA A 58 -0.27 -5.04 11.56
C ALA A 58 -0.44 -6.56 11.80
N ILE A 59 -1.36 -6.92 12.71
CA ILE A 59 -1.69 -8.31 13.01
C ILE A 59 -3.02 -8.67 12.33
N ASP A 60 -3.05 -9.76 11.56
CA ASP A 60 -4.28 -10.35 11.04
C ASP A 60 -5.05 -11.05 12.17
N VAL A 61 -6.37 -11.07 12.11
CA VAL A 61 -7.28 -11.82 13.01
C VAL A 61 -6.87 -13.30 13.12
N SER A 62 -6.17 -13.83 12.11
CA SER A 62 -5.63 -15.18 12.06
C SER A 62 -4.18 -15.35 12.57
N LYS A 63 -3.59 -14.33 13.24
CA LYS A 63 -2.19 -14.30 13.72
C LYS A 63 -1.11 -14.55 12.65
N ARG A 64 -1.45 -14.39 11.37
CA ARG A 64 -0.47 -14.48 10.28
C ARG A 64 0.32 -13.18 10.21
N ASN A 65 1.64 -13.29 10.05
CA ASN A 65 2.50 -12.13 9.84
C ASN A 65 2.18 -11.49 8.47
N ARG A 66 1.75 -10.22 8.47
CA ARG A 66 1.43 -9.40 7.28
C ARG A 66 2.37 -8.21 7.12
N GLU A 67 3.45 -8.19 7.90
CA GLU A 67 4.32 -7.03 8.11
C GLU A 67 4.97 -6.48 6.84
N ASN A 68 5.09 -7.31 5.80
CA ASN A 68 5.72 -6.94 4.53
C ASN A 68 4.76 -6.96 3.34
N ASP A 69 3.46 -6.85 3.61
CA ASP A 69 2.43 -6.74 2.57
C ASP A 69 2.51 -5.38 1.87
N THR A 70 2.10 -5.35 0.60
CA THR A 70 2.14 -4.14 -0.23
C THR A 70 1.34 -3.00 0.36
N GLU A 71 0.22 -3.30 1.00
CA GLU A 71 -0.73 -2.36 1.59
C GLU A 71 -0.15 -1.73 2.86
N VAL A 72 0.56 -2.51 3.68
CA VAL A 72 1.21 -2.00 4.91
C VAL A 72 2.35 -1.04 4.54
N LYS A 73 3.17 -1.41 3.55
CA LYS A 73 4.22 -0.52 3.00
C LYS A 73 3.64 0.76 2.44
N PHE A 74 2.55 0.66 1.66
CA PHE A 74 1.86 1.82 1.12
C PHE A 74 1.32 2.74 2.22
N ILE A 75 0.62 2.22 3.22
CA ILE A 75 0.04 3.05 4.30
C ILE A 75 1.14 3.80 5.03
N PHE A 76 2.24 3.12 5.36
CA PHE A 76 3.39 3.76 6.02
C PHE A 76 3.95 4.92 5.18
N ASN A 77 4.27 4.67 3.91
CA ASN A 77 4.81 5.71 3.03
C ASN A 77 3.83 6.86 2.79
N PHE A 78 2.54 6.54 2.65
CA PHE A 78 1.50 7.57 2.52
C PHE A 78 1.45 8.48 3.75
N LEU A 79 1.54 7.91 4.95
CA LEU A 79 1.55 8.68 6.20
C LEU A 79 2.80 9.56 6.33
N GLU A 80 3.97 9.03 6.00
CA GLU A 80 5.25 9.75 6.12
C GLU A 80 5.41 10.85 5.05
N GLU A 81 5.04 10.57 3.81
CA GLU A 81 5.44 11.41 2.67
C GLU A 81 4.30 12.27 2.12
N HIS A 82 3.06 11.79 2.20
CA HIS A 82 1.93 12.39 1.46
C HIS A 82 0.83 12.94 2.38
N TRP A 83 0.74 12.51 3.63
CA TRP A 83 -0.35 12.86 4.56
C TRP A 83 -0.57 14.36 4.74
N ASN A 84 0.51 15.13 4.71
CA ASN A 84 0.48 16.57 4.94
C ASN A 84 0.36 17.39 3.64
N SER A 85 0.28 16.74 2.47
CA SER A 85 0.22 17.45 1.18
C SER A 85 -1.19 17.92 0.80
N GLY A 86 -2.20 17.61 1.61
CA GLY A 86 -3.59 17.99 1.36
C GLY A 86 -4.52 17.64 2.53
N ASN A 87 -5.79 18.04 2.41
CA ASN A 87 -6.84 17.66 3.35
C ASN A 87 -7.83 16.65 2.74
N ARG A 88 -7.78 16.40 1.43
CA ARG A 88 -8.52 15.35 0.76
C ARG A 88 -7.61 14.55 -0.17
N PHE A 89 -7.81 13.24 -0.23
CA PHE A 89 -7.02 12.34 -1.05
C PHE A 89 -7.91 11.37 -1.81
N VAL A 90 -7.69 11.26 -3.13
CA VAL A 90 -8.26 10.21 -3.96
C VAL A 90 -7.14 9.24 -4.30
N ILE A 91 -7.31 7.99 -3.88
CA ILE A 91 -6.30 6.94 -4.00
C ILE A 91 -6.87 5.79 -4.83
N ASN A 92 -6.26 5.53 -5.98
CA ASN A 92 -6.59 4.39 -6.83
C ASN A 92 -5.50 3.33 -6.70
N MET A 93 -5.89 2.11 -6.36
CA MET A 93 -4.98 0.98 -6.20
C MET A 93 -5.35 -0.12 -7.18
N GLU A 94 -4.35 -0.62 -7.91
CA GLU A 94 -4.49 -1.76 -8.78
C GLU A 94 -3.55 -2.89 -8.33
N SER A 95 -4.13 -4.06 -8.07
CA SER A 95 -3.38 -5.25 -7.70
C SER A 95 -3.67 -6.40 -8.66
N THR A 96 -2.59 -7.02 -9.15
CA THR A 96 -2.64 -8.24 -9.95
C THR A 96 -3.01 -9.48 -9.13
N LEU A 97 -2.92 -9.41 -7.81
CA LEU A 97 -3.30 -10.47 -6.86
C LEU A 97 -4.51 -10.03 -6.03
N TYR A 98 -5.27 -10.98 -5.51
CA TYR A 98 -6.39 -10.72 -4.62
C TYR A 98 -5.92 -9.93 -3.40
N THR A 99 -6.55 -8.78 -3.17
CA THR A 99 -6.31 -8.03 -1.93
C THR A 99 -6.85 -8.85 -0.77
N CYS A 100 -5.99 -9.17 0.18
CA CYS A 100 -6.38 -9.97 1.33
C CYS A 100 -7.47 -9.28 2.15
N THR A 101 -8.35 -10.04 2.79
CA THR A 101 -9.47 -9.49 3.59
C THR A 101 -8.97 -8.64 4.76
N SER A 102 -7.82 -9.00 5.36
CA SER A 102 -7.16 -8.21 6.41
C SER A 102 -6.59 -6.88 5.91
N CYS A 103 -6.19 -6.81 4.65
CA CYS A 103 -5.67 -5.62 3.98
C CYS A 103 -6.77 -4.56 3.85
N GLN A 104 -8.02 -4.99 3.65
CA GLN A 104 -9.18 -4.10 3.67
C GLN A 104 -9.39 -3.46 5.06
N GLY A 105 -9.06 -4.17 6.14
CA GLY A 105 -9.11 -3.66 7.51
C GLY A 105 -8.17 -2.48 7.74
N TYR A 106 -6.92 -2.56 7.25
CA TYR A 106 -5.97 -1.46 7.39
C TYR A 106 -6.42 -0.17 6.70
N PHE A 107 -7.08 -0.29 5.55
CA PHE A 107 -7.67 0.86 4.87
C PHE A 107 -8.88 1.46 5.58
N VAL A 108 -9.64 0.65 6.34
CA VAL A 108 -10.68 1.18 7.23
C VAL A 108 -10.05 2.00 8.35
N TYR A 109 -9.01 1.48 9.01
CA TYR A 109 -8.30 2.23 10.05
C TYR A 109 -7.71 3.54 9.53
N LEU A 110 -7.11 3.53 8.34
CA LEU A 110 -6.58 4.75 7.73
C LEU A 110 -7.67 5.78 7.43
N LYS A 111 -8.86 5.35 6.99
CA LYS A 111 -10.01 6.24 6.77
C LYS A 111 -10.53 6.84 8.08
N GLU A 112 -10.60 6.05 9.15
CA GLU A 112 -11.00 6.56 10.46
C GLU A 112 -9.99 7.56 11.02
N LEU A 113 -8.68 7.29 10.87
CA LEU A 113 -7.63 8.25 11.22
C LEU A 113 -7.78 9.55 10.43
N ALA A 114 -8.02 9.47 9.11
CA ALA A 114 -8.23 10.65 8.29
C ALA A 114 -9.41 11.48 8.80
N LYS A 115 -10.53 10.83 9.10
CA LYS A 115 -11.72 11.48 9.62
C LYS A 115 -11.47 12.17 10.97
N GLN A 116 -10.71 11.55 11.87
CA GLN A 116 -10.33 12.14 13.16
C GLN A 116 -9.49 13.40 13.00
N GLU A 117 -8.62 13.43 11.98
CA GLU A 117 -7.75 14.57 11.62
C GLU A 117 -8.44 15.59 10.69
N GLY A 118 -9.75 15.47 10.46
CA GLY A 118 -10.50 16.38 9.57
C GLY A 118 -10.15 16.24 8.08
N LYS A 119 -9.57 15.11 7.68
CA LYS A 119 -9.20 14.78 6.30
C LYS A 119 -10.22 13.85 5.64
N ILE A 120 -10.29 13.89 4.32
CA ILE A 120 -11.15 13.03 3.49
C ILE A 120 -10.27 12.04 2.71
N LEU A 121 -10.58 10.76 2.80
CA LEU A 121 -9.82 9.70 2.14
C LEU A 121 -10.73 8.79 1.31
N GLU A 122 -10.61 8.90 -0.01
CA GLU A 122 -11.34 8.09 -0.98
C GLU A 122 -10.42 7.03 -1.56
N ILE A 123 -10.57 5.79 -1.11
CA ILE A 123 -9.77 4.65 -1.61
C ILE A 123 -10.63 3.82 -2.56
N LYS A 124 -10.16 3.65 -3.80
CA LYS A 124 -10.70 2.73 -4.80
C LYS A 124 -9.66 1.64 -5.05
N MET A 125 -10.10 0.39 -4.99
CA MET A 125 -9.22 -0.76 -5.14
C MET A 125 -9.77 -1.70 -6.22
N ILE A 126 -8.97 -1.90 -7.26
CA ILE A 126 -9.23 -2.84 -8.35
C ILE A 126 -8.28 -4.02 -8.13
N ALA A 127 -8.84 -5.16 -7.73
CA ALA A 127 -8.09 -6.39 -7.52
C ALA A 127 -8.64 -7.51 -8.40
N ASN A 128 -7.76 -8.33 -8.98
CA ASN A 128 -8.19 -9.51 -9.70
C ASN A 128 -8.69 -10.59 -8.73
N LYS A 129 -10.01 -10.73 -8.63
CA LYS A 129 -10.71 -11.68 -7.73
C LYS A 129 -10.32 -13.15 -7.91
N ARG A 130 -9.61 -13.51 -8.99
CA ARG A 130 -9.28 -14.90 -9.33
C ARG A 130 -7.87 -15.32 -8.95
N ALA A 131 -7.00 -14.41 -8.53
CA ALA A 131 -5.59 -14.69 -8.28
C ALA A 131 -5.22 -14.49 -6.80
N GLU A 132 -5.70 -15.38 -5.93
CA GLU A 132 -5.46 -15.31 -4.48
C GLU A 132 -3.98 -15.42 -4.09
N ASP A 133 -3.20 -16.13 -4.88
CA ASP A 133 -1.75 -16.25 -4.71
C ASP A 133 -1.03 -16.37 -6.06
N THR A 134 0.30 -16.27 -6.03
CA THR A 134 1.16 -16.45 -7.22
C THR A 134 1.03 -17.84 -7.85
N GLY A 135 0.64 -18.87 -7.09
CA GLY A 135 0.41 -20.22 -7.62
C GLY A 135 -0.85 -20.30 -8.48
N THR A 136 -1.89 -19.58 -8.08
CA THR A 136 -3.17 -19.44 -8.76
C THR A 136 -3.02 -18.54 -9.99
N LEU A 137 -2.24 -17.46 -9.89
CA LEU A 137 -1.90 -16.61 -11.03
C LEU A 137 -1.17 -17.40 -12.14
N LYS A 138 -0.21 -18.26 -11.78
CA LYS A 138 0.48 -19.16 -12.74
C LYS A 138 -0.46 -20.13 -13.45
N LYS A 139 -1.57 -20.53 -12.81
CA LYS A 139 -2.59 -21.41 -13.41
C LYS A 139 -3.56 -20.66 -14.32
N LEU A 140 -3.73 -19.35 -14.16
CA LEU A 140 -4.61 -18.51 -14.99
C LEU A 140 -3.93 -17.96 -16.26
N ILE A 141 -2.60 -17.97 -16.30
CA ILE A 141 -1.78 -17.50 -17.44
C ILE A 141 -1.44 -18.67 -18.40
N LYS A 142 -1.76 -19.92 -18.02
CA LYS A 142 -1.70 -21.10 -18.90
C LYS A 142 -3.04 -21.32 -19.58
#